data_AF-K1RZS8-F1
#
_entry.id   AF-K1RZS8-F1
#
_cell.length_a   1.000
_cell.length_b   1.000
_cell.length_c   1.000
_cell.angle_alpha   90.00
_cell.angle_beta   90.00
_cell.angle_gamma   90.00
#
_symmetry.space_group_name_H-M   'P 1'
#
loop_
_entity.id
_entity.type
_entity.pdbx_description
1 polymer ?
#
loop_
_entity_poly.entity_id
_entity_poly.type
_entity_poly.pdbx_seq_one_letter_code
_entity_poly.pdbx_strand_id
1 'polypeptide(L)' 'MTEIRNKPGGRPAKSRIDKQKRVVSTKLTELQYYAIKKRAGESGLPVSEYVRQAVVSAEITPRLN' A
#
# COMPACT_ATOMS: atom_id res chain seq x y z
N MET A 1 6.76 16.71 -23.33
CA MET A 1 6.29 16.30 -21.99
C MET A 1 6.72 17.38 -21.01
N THR A 2 5.79 18.13 -20.43
CA THR A 2 6.11 19.21 -19.48
C THR A 2 6.40 18.62 -18.10
N GLU A 3 7.59 18.87 -17.57
CA GLU A 3 7.97 18.45 -16.22
C GLU A 3 7.15 19.21 -15.18
N ILE A 4 6.42 18.50 -14.33
CA ILE A 4 5.70 19.09 -13.20
C ILE A 4 6.76 19.43 -12.14
N ARG A 5 7.30 20.65 -12.17
CA ARG A 5 8.21 21.17 -11.14
C ARG A 5 7.41 21.72 -9.96
N ASN A 6 7.80 21.35 -8.74
CA ASN A 6 7.24 21.95 -7.53
C ASN A 6 7.63 23.42 -7.46
N LYS A 7 6.63 24.32 -7.38
CA LYS A 7 6.87 25.75 -7.20
C LYS A 7 7.16 26.03 -5.71
N PRO A 8 8.17 26.86 -5.39
CA PRO A 8 8.44 27.25 -4.01
C PRO A 8 7.24 28.04 -3.44
N GLY A 9 6.83 27.71 -2.20
CA GLY A 9 5.72 28.37 -1.50
C GLY A 9 4.30 27.89 -1.85
N GLY A 10 4.16 26.94 -2.78
CA GLY A 10 2.86 26.35 -3.14
C GLY A 10 2.65 24.95 -2.54
N ARG A 11 1.40 24.45 -2.61
CA ARG A 11 1.11 23.04 -2.28
C ARG A 11 1.85 22.13 -3.28
N PRO A 12 2.63 21.15 -2.81
CA PRO A 12 3.28 20.19 -3.70
C PRO A 12 2.28 19.51 -4.61
N ALA A 13 2.62 19.39 -5.89
CA ALA A 13 1.79 18.69 -6.84
C ALA A 13 1.87 17.18 -6.54
N LYS A 14 0.72 16.53 -6.40
CA LYS A 14 0.66 15.07 -6.20
C LYS A 14 1.37 14.36 -7.36
N SER A 15 2.25 13.41 -7.04
CA SER A 15 3.04 12.71 -8.06
C SER A 15 2.13 11.96 -9.05
N ARG A 16 2.62 11.72 -10.27
CA ARG A 16 1.85 10.98 -11.28
C ARG A 16 1.51 9.56 -10.80
N ILE A 17 2.40 8.95 -10.01
CA ILE A 17 2.25 7.61 -9.46
C ILE A 17 1.09 7.59 -8.46
N ASP A 18 1.03 8.56 -7.55
CA ASP A 18 -0.02 8.63 -6.53
C ASP A 18 -1.41 9.02 -7.09
N LYS A 19 -1.44 9.50 -8.34
CA LYS A 19 -2.69 9.80 -9.07
C LYS A 19 -3.27 8.56 -9.76
N GLN A 20 -2.44 7.58 -10.13
CA GLN A 20 -2.89 6.39 -10.83
C GLN A 20 -3.22 5.26 -9.86
N LYS A 21 -4.43 4.71 -9.94
CA LYS A 21 -4.74 3.43 -9.30
C LYS A 21 -4.14 2.31 -10.15
N ARG A 22 -3.27 1.50 -9.53
CA ARG A 22 -2.66 0.33 -10.17
C ARG A 22 -3.14 -0.92 -9.44
N VAL A 23 -3.49 -1.94 -10.20
CA VAL A 23 -3.79 -3.27 -9.67
C VAL A 23 -2.51 -4.09 -9.82
N VAL A 24 -2.07 -4.69 -8.72
CA VAL A 24 -0.94 -5.62 -8.71
C VAL A 24 -1.50 -7.00 -8.39
N SER A 25 -1.35 -7.94 -9.31
CA SER A 25 -1.69 -9.33 -9.06
C SER A 25 -0.62 -9.96 -8.16
N THR A 26 -1.07 -10.62 -7.10
CA THR A 26 -0.18 -11.35 -6.18
C THR A 26 -0.61 -12.81 -6.20
N LYS A 27 0.35 -13.71 -6.48
CA LYS A 27 0.14 -15.15 -6.39
C LYS A 27 0.70 -15.65 -5.08
N LEU A 28 -0.12 -16.37 -4.33
CA LEU A 28 0.22 -16.93 -3.04
C LEU A 28 -0.10 -18.43 -3.05
N THR A 29 0.68 -19.22 -2.33
CA THR A 29 0.27 -20.58 -1.99
C THR A 29 -0.86 -20.52 -0.96
N GLU A 30 -1.63 -21.61 -0.81
CA GLU A 30 -2.72 -21.65 0.18
C GLU A 30 -2.21 -21.37 1.60
N LEU A 31 -1.11 -22.01 2.00
CA LEU A 31 -0.51 -21.81 3.33
C LEU A 31 -0.11 -20.34 3.55
N GLN A 32 0.49 -19.70 2.55
CA GLN A 32 0.84 -18.27 2.63
C GLN A 32 -0.40 -17.40 2.76
N TYR A 33 -1.43 -17.67 1.96
CA TYR A 33 -2.68 -16.93 2.01
C TYR A 33 -3.32 -17.00 3.39
N TYR A 34 -3.44 -18.20 3.97
CA TYR A 34 -4.04 -18.35 5.30
C TYR A 34 -3.19 -17.71 6.41
N ALA A 35 -1.85 -17.80 6.33
CA ALA A 35 -0.96 -17.13 7.27
C ALA A 35 -1.12 -15.61 7.24
N ILE A 36 -1.18 -15.02 6.03
CA ILE A 36 -1.39 -13.58 5.85
C ILE A 36 -2.80 -13.18 6.31
N LYS A 37 -3.83 -13.96 5.97
CA LYS A 37 -5.21 -13.70 6.36
C LYS A 37 -5.36 -13.62 7.88
N LYS A 38 -4.72 -14.53 8.62
CA LYS A 38 -4.71 -14.53 10.09
C LYS A 38 -4.06 -13.26 10.64
N ARG A 39 -2.83 -12.94 10.20
CA ARG A 39 -2.08 -11.75 10.66
C ARG A 39 -2.77 -10.44 10.33
N ALA A 40 -3.41 -10.36 9.16
CA ALA A 40 -4.19 -9.20 8.77
C ALA A 40 -5.39 -8.98 9.72
N GLY A 41 -6.09 -10.07 10.07
CA GLY A 41 -7.16 -10.04 11.07
C GLY A 41 -6.69 -9.56 12.45
N GLU A 42 -5.56 -10.07 12.93
CA GLU A 42 -4.94 -9.63 14.19
C GLU A 42 -4.54 -8.15 14.18
N SER A 43 -4.13 -7.63 13.01
CA SER A 43 -3.76 -6.22 12.82
C SER A 43 -4.96 -5.30 12.59
N GLY A 44 -6.19 -5.84 12.52
CA GLY A 44 -7.40 -5.08 12.19
C GLY A 44 -7.41 -4.51 10.76
N LEU A 45 -6.63 -5.08 9.84
CA LEU A 45 -6.48 -4.62 8.46
C LEU A 45 -7.11 -5.58 7.47
N PRO A 46 -7.66 -5.08 6.34
CA PRO A 46 -8.01 -5.95 5.22
C PRO A 46 -6.75 -6.56 4.61
N VAL A 47 -6.86 -7.79 4.10
CA VAL A 47 -5.74 -8.57 3.53
C VAL A 47 -4.99 -7.79 2.44
N SER A 48 -5.72 -7.06 1.59
CA SER A 48 -5.14 -6.24 0.51
C SER A 48 -4.26 -5.11 1.03
N GLU A 49 -4.68 -4.41 2.09
CA GLU A 49 -3.90 -3.32 2.67
C GLU A 49 -2.69 -3.85 3.45
N TYR A 50 -2.86 -4.98 4.15
CA TYR A 50 -1.76 -5.66 4.82
C TYR A 50 -0.65 -6.02 3.83
N VAL A 51 -1.01 -6.65 2.70
CA VAL A 51 -0.05 -7.01 1.65
C VAL A 51 0.55 -5.75 1.01
N ARG A 52 -0.24 -4.70 0.78
CA ARG A 52 0.24 -3.44 0.23
C ARG A 52 1.30 -2.79 1.12
N GLN A 53 1.06 -2.69 2.42
CA GLN A 53 2.03 -2.13 3.37
C GLN A 53 3.31 -2.95 3.43
N ALA A 54 3.18 -4.27 3.52
CA ALA A 54 4.33 -5.17 3.52
C ALA A 54 5.18 -5.04 2.24
N VAL A 55 4.57 -4.85 1.07
CA VAL A 55 5.31 -4.70 -0.19
C VAL A 55 5.93 -3.32 -0.35
N VAL A 56 5.22 -2.26 0.06
CA VAL A 56 5.67 -0.87 -0.15
C VAL A 56 6.69 -0.44 0.90
N SER A 57 6.46 -0.82 2.16
CA SER A 57 7.20 -0.29 3.31
C SER A 57 7.96 -1.37 4.10
N ALA A 58 7.76 -2.65 3.80
CA ALA A 58 8.27 -3.80 4.59
C ALA A 58 7.84 -3.82 6.07
N GLU A 59 6.96 -2.90 6.47
CA GLU A 59 6.45 -2.73 7.82
C GLU A 59 4.92 -2.65 7.76
N ILE A 60 4.25 -3.12 8.82
CA ILE A 60 2.79 -3.12 8.93
C ILE A 60 2.40 -2.28 10.13
N THR A 61 1.52 -1.30 9.91
CA THR A 61 0.98 -0.46 10.99
C THR A 61 -0.41 -0.98 11.38
N PRO A 62 -0.55 -1.68 12.52
CA PRO A 62 -1.84 -2.21 12.94
C PRO A 62 -2.82 -1.08 13.28
N ARG A 63 -4.12 -1.35 13.15
CA ARG A 63 -5.14 -0.41 13.60
C ARG A 63 -5.25 -0.44 15.12
N LEU A 64 -5.39 0.74 15.71
CA LEU A 64 -5.78 0.87 17.11
C LEU A 64 -7.26 0.45 17.22
N ASN A 65 -7.56 -0.47 18.13
CA ASN A 65 -8.92 -0.81 18.52
C ASN A 65 -9.40 0.12 19.64
#